data_AF-A0A8T5LWA2-F1
#
_entry.id   AF-A0A8T5LWA2-F1
#
_cell.length_a   1.000
_cell.length_b   1.000
_cell.length_c   1.000
_cell.angle_alpha   90.00
_cell.angle_beta   90.00
_cell.angle_gamma   90.00
#
_symmetry.space_group_name_H-M   'P 1'
#
loop_
_entity.id
_entity.type
_entity.pdbx_description
1 polymer ?
#
loop_
_entity_poly.entity_id
_entity_poly.type
_entity_poly.pdbx_seq_one_letter_code
_entity_poly.pdbx_strand_id
1 'polypeptide(L)'
;MKRTIFLIFLIILATSVMGVGTNFENAELIKPGSYSEQFSEENTALFYKLNIEPGEVGYFVLKENKNELVSDITYYLYSENYTLFDSGISPWNIKRFSWAPGLSEKGKTYFLKIKDKENNTNNFKKFFLNFSVYDMSDVKTGTDIGGEFDSALEVSEGILGGHLWGGGKFKESDNADMYFIHIPKNKDKKLTATITTKNDRINYPEGKIDIIFYDENHDEITRNEVSVYYPTGLDFLTYPNPIDLTKDLKPAPILSDELKIATPVIGEARNIFVKIIRYGDGIAYNLELDIEKVTEEEKYWAGLDELPYSNDEYSNSEFGIFNFFALIAKILSFLSLISFGLFLWAIIEILNSKNDNNWKWKWGLVSFFIPILGSGSYLIFGRKSRIKKNSDSKTNKTIENNNSESQEGKNTEQKEETTDTTDKKVLQVKQYIQTAKSKGMTENEIRKQLTDTGWPEELVRKVFE
;
A
#
# COMPACT_ATOMS: atom_id res chain seq x y z
N MET A 1 -34.14 -30.19 10.80
CA MET A 1 -33.93 -29.11 11.81
C MET A 1 -32.55 -28.52 11.55
N LYS A 2 -32.47 -27.19 11.37
CA LYS A 2 -31.29 -26.32 11.21
C LYS A 2 -30.36 -26.54 10.00
N ARG A 3 -30.75 -25.92 8.87
CA ARG A 3 -29.84 -25.48 7.80
C ARG A 3 -29.28 -24.11 8.18
N THR A 4 -27.98 -23.99 8.34
CA THR A 4 -27.29 -22.70 8.50
C THR A 4 -27.19 -22.07 7.12
N ILE A 5 -28.02 -21.06 6.87
CA ILE A 5 -27.97 -20.21 5.68
C ILE A 5 -26.82 -19.24 5.87
N PHE A 6 -25.82 -19.33 4.99
CA PHE A 6 -24.74 -18.38 4.86
C PHE A 6 -25.34 -17.10 4.27
N LEU A 7 -25.59 -16.10 5.11
CA LEU A 7 -26.07 -14.78 4.69
C LEU A 7 -24.88 -14.03 4.09
N ILE A 8 -24.75 -14.08 2.76
CA ILE A 8 -23.87 -13.18 2.03
C ILE A 8 -24.48 -11.78 2.16
N PHE A 9 -23.82 -10.92 2.92
CA PHE A 9 -24.08 -9.47 2.94
C PHE A 9 -23.72 -8.92 1.55
N LEU A 10 -24.68 -8.94 0.64
CA LEU A 10 -24.60 -8.17 -0.59
C LEU A 10 -24.87 -6.71 -0.19
N ILE A 11 -23.80 -5.95 0.05
CA ILE A 11 -23.89 -4.49 0.13
C ILE A 11 -24.25 -4.02 -1.28
N ILE A 12 -25.54 -3.91 -1.54
CA ILE A 12 -26.04 -3.14 -2.68
C ILE A 12 -25.76 -1.68 -2.30
N LEU A 13 -24.64 -1.13 -2.78
CA LEU A 13 -24.50 0.33 -2.88
C LEU A 13 -25.60 0.79 -3.84
N ALA A 14 -26.73 1.20 -3.28
CA ALA A 14 -27.67 2.05 -3.99
C ALA A 14 -26.98 3.39 -4.20
N THR A 15 -26.22 3.52 -5.28
CA THR A 15 -25.79 4.82 -5.79
C THR A 15 -27.06 5.48 -6.32
N SER A 16 -27.79 6.19 -5.45
CA SER A 16 -28.75 7.18 -5.90
C SER A 16 -28.00 8.11 -6.83
N VAL A 17 -28.35 8.08 -8.13
CA VAL A 17 -27.88 9.06 -9.11
C VAL A 17 -28.57 10.38 -8.75
N MET A 18 -28.14 11.01 -7.66
CA MET A 18 -28.46 12.41 -7.43
C MET A 18 -27.66 13.18 -8.48
N GLY A 19 -28.34 13.94 -9.33
CA GLY A 19 -27.66 14.74 -10.34
C GLY A 19 -26.74 15.75 -9.67
N VAL A 20 -25.48 15.77 -10.08
CA VAL A 20 -24.50 16.76 -9.61
C VAL A 20 -25.03 18.16 -9.86
N GLY A 21 -24.81 19.07 -8.91
CA GLY A 21 -25.24 20.46 -9.01
C GLY A 21 -24.69 21.17 -10.26
N THR A 22 -25.51 22.01 -10.88
CA THR A 22 -25.20 22.76 -12.12
C THR A 22 -25.01 24.26 -11.88
N ASN A 23 -25.29 24.74 -10.67
CA ASN A 23 -25.07 26.10 -10.18
C ASN A 23 -24.82 26.07 -8.66
N PHE A 24 -24.69 27.23 -8.04
CA PHE A 24 -24.42 27.31 -6.60
C PHE A 24 -25.64 26.93 -5.75
N GLU A 25 -26.85 27.28 -6.21
CA GLU A 25 -28.11 27.05 -5.50
C GLU A 25 -28.46 25.56 -5.41
N ASN A 26 -28.04 24.77 -6.40
CA ASN A 26 -28.25 23.32 -6.44
C ASN A 26 -26.96 22.51 -6.27
N ALA A 27 -25.89 23.13 -5.77
CA ALA A 27 -24.61 22.46 -5.54
C ALA A 27 -24.76 21.21 -4.66
N GLU A 28 -24.12 20.10 -5.05
CA GLU A 28 -24.22 18.83 -4.34
C GLU A 28 -23.38 18.84 -3.07
N LEU A 29 -23.99 18.58 -1.91
CA LEU A 29 -23.24 18.45 -0.65
C LEU A 29 -22.42 17.15 -0.66
N ILE A 30 -21.10 17.27 -0.70
CA ILE A 30 -20.19 16.13 -0.64
C ILE A 30 -19.54 15.99 0.73
N LYS A 31 -19.22 14.75 1.10
CA LYS A 31 -18.49 14.37 2.32
C LYS A 31 -17.08 13.90 1.93
N PRO A 32 -16.15 13.75 2.88
CA PRO A 32 -14.88 13.09 2.58
C PRO A 32 -15.10 11.73 1.91
N GLY A 33 -14.44 11.51 0.77
CA GLY A 33 -14.69 10.37 -0.10
C GLY A 33 -14.17 10.54 -1.52
N SER A 34 -14.43 9.53 -2.35
CA SER A 34 -14.06 9.51 -3.77
C SER A 34 -15.29 9.58 -4.66
N TYR A 35 -15.24 10.45 -5.65
CA TYR A 35 -16.31 10.79 -6.58
C TYR A 35 -15.81 10.57 -8.01
N SER A 36 -16.69 10.08 -8.89
CA SER A 36 -16.36 9.79 -10.29
C SER A 36 -17.44 10.39 -11.18
N GLU A 37 -17.13 11.52 -11.80
CA GLU A 37 -18.10 12.32 -12.52
C GLU A 37 -17.75 12.49 -14.00
N GLN A 38 -18.74 12.92 -14.77
CA GLN A 38 -18.63 13.14 -16.20
C GLN A 38 -19.35 14.44 -16.56
N PHE A 39 -18.71 15.31 -17.33
CA PHE A 39 -19.39 16.46 -17.92
C PHE A 39 -20.40 16.01 -18.97
N SER A 40 -21.50 16.74 -19.13
CA SER A 40 -22.48 16.53 -20.20
C SER A 40 -22.51 17.74 -21.14
N GLU A 41 -23.23 17.65 -22.27
CA GLU A 41 -23.37 18.76 -23.21
C GLU A 41 -24.04 19.97 -22.55
N GLU A 42 -24.98 19.68 -21.65
CA GLU A 42 -25.76 20.68 -20.92
C GLU A 42 -25.00 21.22 -19.70
N ASN A 43 -24.07 20.43 -19.13
CA ASN A 43 -23.36 20.75 -17.89
C ASN A 43 -21.84 20.72 -18.08
N THR A 44 -21.30 21.84 -18.55
CA THR A 44 -19.84 22.05 -18.67
C THR A 44 -19.17 22.43 -17.34
N ALA A 45 -19.97 22.62 -16.28
CA ALA A 45 -19.50 22.87 -14.93
C ALA A 45 -20.35 22.10 -13.91
N LEU A 46 -19.66 21.55 -12.93
CA LEU A 46 -20.23 20.82 -11.80
C LEU A 46 -19.93 21.57 -10.51
N PHE A 47 -20.92 21.62 -9.61
CA PHE A 47 -20.87 22.40 -8.38
C PHE A 47 -21.08 21.51 -7.17
N TYR A 48 -20.16 21.59 -6.23
CA TYR A 48 -20.19 20.87 -4.97
C TYR A 48 -20.23 21.86 -3.81
N LYS A 49 -21.05 21.53 -2.82
CA LYS A 49 -21.08 22.18 -1.51
C LYS A 49 -20.18 21.39 -0.56
N LEU A 50 -19.35 22.11 0.17
CA LEU A 50 -18.39 21.59 1.14
C LEU A 50 -18.72 22.16 2.52
N ASN A 51 -18.73 21.30 3.52
CA ASN A 51 -18.72 21.72 4.92
C ASN A 51 -17.32 21.45 5.45
N ILE A 52 -16.61 22.52 5.79
CA ILE A 52 -15.30 22.45 6.44
C ILE A 52 -15.44 23.24 7.74
N GLU A 53 -15.26 22.54 8.86
CA GLU A 53 -15.29 23.17 10.18
C GLU A 53 -14.06 24.06 10.34
N PRO A 54 -14.09 25.04 11.25
CA PRO A 54 -12.89 25.79 11.59
C PRO A 54 -11.78 24.83 11.96
N GLY A 55 -10.58 25.16 11.50
CA GLY A 55 -9.38 24.41 11.77
C GLY A 55 -9.19 23.14 10.97
N GLU A 56 -10.20 22.73 10.22
CA GLU A 56 -10.07 21.70 9.22
C GLU A 56 -9.51 22.27 7.90
N VAL A 57 -8.75 21.44 7.20
CA VAL A 57 -8.21 21.72 5.86
C VAL A 57 -8.82 20.75 4.88
N GLY A 58 -9.48 21.29 3.85
CA GLY A 58 -9.95 20.52 2.72
C GLY A 58 -8.80 20.19 1.79
N TYR A 59 -8.60 18.91 1.52
CA TYR A 59 -7.61 18.41 0.57
C TYR A 59 -8.30 17.71 -0.60
N PHE A 60 -7.90 18.10 -1.80
CA PHE A 60 -8.55 17.66 -3.03
C PHE A 60 -7.53 17.07 -3.99
N VAL A 61 -7.84 15.89 -4.51
CA VAL A 61 -7.12 15.26 -5.62
C VAL A 61 -8.08 15.13 -6.79
N LEU A 62 -7.86 15.93 -7.83
CA LEU A 62 -8.65 15.90 -9.05
C LEU A 62 -7.85 15.20 -10.14
N LYS A 63 -8.38 14.11 -10.69
CA LYS A 63 -7.71 13.29 -11.69
C LYS A 63 -8.59 13.09 -12.92
N GLU A 64 -8.07 13.39 -14.10
CA GLU A 64 -8.79 13.13 -15.35
C GLU A 64 -8.62 11.66 -15.78
N ASN A 65 -9.67 11.07 -16.35
CA ASN A 65 -9.69 9.66 -16.78
C ASN A 65 -9.14 9.46 -18.21
N LYS A 66 -8.16 10.26 -18.64
CA LYS A 66 -7.60 10.21 -20.00
C LYS A 66 -6.08 10.06 -20.00
N ASN A 67 -5.58 9.44 -21.07
CA ASN A 67 -4.15 9.39 -21.43
C ASN A 67 -3.71 10.63 -22.25
N GLU A 68 -4.56 11.65 -22.35
CA GLU A 68 -4.22 12.89 -23.04
C GLU A 68 -3.24 13.69 -22.17
N LEU A 69 -2.30 14.40 -22.81
CA LEU A 69 -1.17 15.09 -22.13
C LEU A 69 -1.55 16.46 -21.57
N VAL A 70 -2.74 16.97 -21.88
CA VAL A 70 -3.19 18.30 -21.48
C VAL A 70 -4.57 18.15 -20.87
N SER A 71 -4.68 18.45 -19.57
CA SER A 71 -5.97 18.54 -18.89
C SER A 71 -6.52 19.95 -19.03
N ASP A 72 -7.80 20.04 -19.37
CA ASP A 72 -8.55 21.30 -19.49
C ASP A 72 -9.48 21.53 -18.31
N ILE A 73 -9.38 20.72 -17.27
CA ILE A 73 -10.24 20.85 -16.10
C ILE A 73 -9.69 21.98 -15.22
N THR A 74 -10.55 22.96 -14.95
CA THR A 74 -10.27 24.08 -14.05
C THR A 74 -11.16 23.96 -12.81
N TYR A 75 -10.58 24.12 -11.63
CA TYR A 75 -11.34 24.25 -10.40
C TYR A 75 -11.39 25.70 -9.93
N TYR A 76 -12.45 26.03 -9.21
CA TYR A 76 -12.67 27.30 -8.55
C TYR A 76 -13.27 27.02 -7.18
N LEU A 77 -12.74 27.68 -6.16
CA LEU A 77 -13.17 27.52 -4.79
C LEU A 77 -13.74 28.84 -4.30
N TYR A 78 -14.95 28.81 -3.78
CA TYR A 78 -15.69 30.00 -3.37
C TYR A 78 -16.12 29.92 -1.91
N SER A 79 -16.21 31.09 -1.28
CA SER A 79 -16.88 31.29 0.00
C SER A 79 -18.39 31.03 -0.09
N GLU A 80 -19.06 30.97 1.07
CA GLU A 80 -20.53 30.98 1.17
C GLU A 80 -21.20 32.14 0.40
N ASN A 81 -20.57 33.32 0.40
CA ASN A 81 -21.04 34.52 -0.32
C ASN A 81 -20.56 34.57 -1.78
N TYR A 82 -20.18 33.43 -2.36
CA TYR A 82 -19.69 33.29 -3.74
C TYR A 82 -18.47 34.16 -4.10
N THR A 83 -17.69 34.59 -3.10
CA THR A 83 -16.39 35.24 -3.32
C THR A 83 -15.35 34.17 -3.66
N LEU A 84 -14.65 34.35 -4.77
CA LEU A 84 -13.59 33.43 -5.21
C LEU A 84 -12.39 33.51 -4.27
N PHE A 85 -11.97 32.37 -3.72
CA PHE A 85 -10.77 32.24 -2.87
C PHE A 85 -9.57 31.73 -3.65
N ASP A 86 -9.76 30.65 -4.40
CA ASP A 86 -8.69 29.99 -5.13
C ASP A 86 -9.21 29.46 -6.47
N SER A 87 -8.32 29.33 -7.44
CA SER A 87 -8.60 28.68 -8.71
C SER A 87 -7.33 28.14 -9.32
N GLY A 88 -7.44 27.03 -10.03
CA GLY A 88 -6.28 26.44 -10.67
C GLY A 88 -6.66 25.63 -11.89
N ILE A 89 -5.76 25.68 -12.87
CA ILE A 89 -5.77 24.77 -14.01
C ILE A 89 -4.86 23.60 -13.64
N SER A 90 -5.25 22.39 -14.04
CA SER A 90 -4.35 21.25 -13.97
C SER A 90 -3.57 21.12 -15.29
N PRO A 91 -2.28 21.47 -15.36
CA PRO A 91 -1.51 21.17 -16.56
C PRO A 91 -1.23 19.66 -16.71
N TRP A 92 -1.53 18.85 -15.69
CA TRP A 92 -1.27 17.41 -15.62
C TRP A 92 -2.56 16.63 -15.37
N ASN A 93 -2.54 15.32 -15.59
CA ASN A 93 -3.72 14.45 -15.35
C ASN A 93 -4.11 14.31 -13.87
N ILE A 94 -3.32 14.89 -12.94
CA ILE A 94 -3.61 14.91 -11.50
C ILE A 94 -3.31 16.30 -10.95
N LYS A 95 -4.31 16.93 -10.33
CA LYS A 95 -4.17 18.14 -9.53
C LYS A 95 -4.33 17.79 -8.05
N ARG A 96 -3.47 18.37 -7.24
CA ARG A 96 -3.61 18.40 -5.78
C ARG A 96 -3.73 19.84 -5.36
N PHE A 97 -4.69 20.14 -4.51
CA PHE A 97 -4.77 21.42 -3.82
C PHE A 97 -5.32 21.21 -2.42
N SER A 98 -4.78 21.98 -1.48
CA SER A 98 -5.26 22.08 -0.11
C SER A 98 -5.84 23.47 0.09
N TRP A 99 -6.83 23.58 0.94
CA TRP A 99 -7.39 24.85 1.31
C TRP A 99 -7.86 24.84 2.76
N ALA A 100 -7.40 25.84 3.50
CA ALA A 100 -7.76 26.10 4.89
C ALA A 100 -8.67 27.33 4.92
N PRO A 101 -9.98 27.19 5.18
CA PRO A 101 -10.77 28.35 5.59
C PRO A 101 -10.16 28.96 6.84
N GLY A 102 -10.06 30.29 6.89
CA GLY A 102 -9.43 30.99 8.01
C GLY A 102 -9.89 30.47 9.37
N LEU A 103 -8.94 30.30 10.29
CA LEU A 103 -9.03 29.57 11.57
C LEU A 103 -10.10 30.08 12.56
N SER A 104 -10.91 31.09 12.23
CA SER A 104 -11.74 31.79 13.22
C SER A 104 -13.25 31.79 12.94
N GLU A 105 -13.72 31.28 11.79
CA GLU A 105 -15.13 31.44 11.41
C GLU A 105 -15.89 30.10 11.37
N LYS A 106 -16.64 29.83 12.45
CA LYS A 106 -17.51 28.63 12.61
C LYS A 106 -18.54 28.46 11.50
N GLY A 107 -18.63 27.22 11.01
CA GLY A 107 -19.79 26.69 10.29
C GLY A 107 -20.01 27.26 8.88
N LYS A 108 -18.95 27.66 8.18
CA LYS A 108 -19.10 28.20 6.83
C LYS A 108 -19.24 27.10 5.79
N THR A 109 -20.20 27.32 4.90
CA THR A 109 -20.36 26.52 3.69
C THR A 109 -19.44 27.04 2.60
N TYR A 110 -18.79 26.15 1.87
CA TYR A 110 -17.94 26.51 0.72
C TYR A 110 -18.41 25.82 -0.54
N PHE A 111 -17.99 26.35 -1.68
CA PHE A 111 -18.39 25.81 -2.97
C PHE A 111 -17.18 25.51 -3.84
N LEU A 112 -17.08 24.27 -4.29
CA LEU A 112 -16.12 23.83 -5.29
C LEU A 112 -16.85 23.75 -6.64
N LYS A 113 -16.39 24.53 -7.60
CA LYS A 113 -16.83 24.46 -9.00
C LYS A 113 -15.73 23.83 -9.83
N ILE A 114 -16.05 22.77 -10.54
CA ILE A 114 -15.14 22.11 -11.48
C ILE A 114 -15.71 22.33 -12.88
N LYS A 115 -14.91 22.85 -13.80
CA LYS A 115 -15.34 23.24 -15.14
C LYS A 115 -14.41 22.67 -16.21
N ASP A 116 -14.98 22.17 -17.30
CA ASP A 116 -14.25 21.89 -18.53
C ASP A 116 -13.99 23.20 -19.28
N LYS A 117 -12.72 23.53 -19.53
CA LYS A 117 -12.31 24.78 -20.18
C LYS A 117 -12.68 24.79 -21.67
N GLU A 118 -12.63 23.63 -22.33
CA GLU A 118 -13.04 23.51 -23.71
C GLU A 118 -14.51 23.10 -23.75
N ASN A 119 -15.38 23.96 -24.29
CA ASN A 119 -16.77 23.60 -24.63
C ASN A 119 -16.80 22.62 -25.83
N ASN A 120 -15.86 21.70 -25.92
CA ASN A 120 -15.76 20.75 -27.00
C ASN A 120 -16.74 19.61 -26.73
N THR A 121 -17.98 19.82 -27.19
CA THR A 121 -19.15 18.95 -26.98
C THR A 121 -18.94 17.50 -27.43
N ASN A 122 -17.89 17.21 -28.20
CA ASN A 122 -17.70 15.90 -28.82
C ASN A 122 -16.95 14.89 -27.92
N ASN A 123 -16.38 15.30 -26.78
CA ASN A 123 -15.64 14.41 -25.89
C ASN A 123 -15.96 14.69 -24.42
N PHE A 124 -16.98 14.03 -23.87
CA PHE A 124 -17.29 14.11 -22.46
C PHE A 124 -16.11 13.67 -21.59
N LYS A 125 -15.48 14.63 -20.90
CA LYS A 125 -14.37 14.33 -19.99
C LYS A 125 -14.94 13.71 -18.71
N LYS A 126 -14.33 12.61 -18.29
CA LYS A 126 -14.57 11.96 -17.01
C LYS A 126 -13.45 12.35 -16.06
N PHE A 127 -13.79 12.62 -14.81
CA PHE A 127 -12.80 12.88 -13.77
C PHE A 127 -13.13 12.15 -12.48
N PHE A 128 -12.09 11.95 -11.68
CA PHE A 128 -12.16 11.45 -10.32
C PHE A 128 -11.79 12.59 -9.38
N LEU A 129 -12.63 12.83 -8.38
CA LEU A 129 -12.37 13.77 -7.30
C LEU A 129 -12.25 12.98 -6.00
N ASN A 130 -11.09 13.02 -5.36
CA ASN A 130 -10.93 12.57 -4.00
C ASN A 130 -10.90 13.78 -3.08
N PHE A 131 -11.84 13.85 -2.16
CA PHE A 131 -11.95 14.90 -1.16
C PHE A 131 -11.65 14.29 0.20
N SER A 132 -10.70 14.88 0.91
CA SER A 132 -10.36 14.52 2.29
C SER A 132 -10.39 15.79 3.13
N VAL A 133 -10.71 15.64 4.40
CA VAL A 133 -10.66 16.73 5.37
C VAL A 133 -9.69 16.30 6.46
N TYR A 134 -8.74 17.17 6.76
CA TYR A 134 -7.78 16.96 7.82
C TYR A 134 -8.01 17.99 8.90
N ASP A 135 -8.19 17.53 10.13
CA ASP A 135 -8.13 18.42 11.27
C ASP A 135 -6.67 18.89 11.42
N MET A 136 -6.42 20.19 11.25
CA MET A 136 -5.09 20.77 11.32
C MET A 136 -4.96 21.80 12.46
N SER A 137 -5.96 21.95 13.31
CA SER A 137 -5.89 22.87 14.46
C SER A 137 -6.99 22.58 15.49
N ASP A 138 -6.82 23.03 16.75
CA ASP A 138 -7.73 22.72 17.87
C ASP A 138 -9.17 23.31 17.77
N VAL A 139 -9.60 23.75 16.59
CA VAL A 139 -10.56 24.86 16.41
C VAL A 139 -12.03 24.44 16.59
N LYS A 140 -12.28 23.46 17.46
CA LYS A 140 -13.48 23.54 18.29
C LYS A 140 -13.44 24.80 19.18
N THR A 141 -12.26 25.31 19.54
CA THR A 141 -12.07 26.44 20.48
C THR A 141 -11.80 27.79 19.80
N GLY A 142 -11.16 27.85 18.63
CA GLY A 142 -10.83 29.14 17.97
C GLY A 142 -9.47 29.72 18.36
N THR A 143 -8.56 28.92 18.91
CA THR A 143 -7.27 29.36 19.44
C THR A 143 -6.11 28.75 18.64
N ASP A 144 -4.94 29.40 18.75
CA ASP A 144 -3.66 28.89 18.30
C ASP A 144 -3.40 27.48 18.89
N ILE A 145 -2.70 26.59 18.17
CA ILE A 145 -2.26 25.30 18.74
C ILE A 145 -1.14 25.65 19.71
N GLY A 146 -1.52 26.05 20.92
CA GLY A 146 -0.68 26.92 21.70
C GLY A 146 0.71 26.36 21.99
N GLY A 147 1.68 27.26 22.15
CA GLY A 147 3.04 26.94 22.55
C GLY A 147 3.21 26.61 24.04
N GLU A 148 2.11 26.54 24.80
CA GLU A 148 2.05 26.38 26.25
C GLU A 148 1.23 25.14 26.65
N PHE A 149 1.52 24.57 27.83
CA PHE A 149 0.92 23.33 28.34
C PHE A 149 -0.61 23.41 28.49
N ASP A 150 -1.13 24.53 29.00
CA ASP A 150 -2.57 24.72 29.22
C ASP A 150 -3.38 24.84 27.91
N SER A 151 -2.68 25.02 26.79
CA SER A 151 -3.23 25.17 25.44
C SER A 151 -2.83 24.03 24.50
N ALA A 152 -2.21 22.96 25.03
CA ALA A 152 -1.77 21.84 24.21
C ALA A 152 -2.95 21.11 23.58
N LEU A 153 -2.84 20.81 22.28
CA LEU A 153 -3.88 20.11 21.54
C LEU A 153 -3.89 18.62 21.90
N GLU A 154 -4.96 18.15 22.52
CA GLU A 154 -5.18 16.72 22.79
C GLU A 154 -5.33 15.95 21.47
N VAL A 155 -4.48 14.93 21.26
CA VAL A 155 -4.42 14.12 20.04
C VAL A 155 -4.37 12.62 20.36
N SER A 156 -4.91 11.82 19.43
CA SER A 156 -4.72 10.36 19.41
C SER A 156 -3.52 9.97 18.54
N GLU A 157 -3.14 8.69 18.59
CA GLU A 157 -2.18 8.12 17.62
C GLU A 157 -2.65 8.37 16.17
N GLY A 158 -1.69 8.61 15.26
CA GLY A 158 -1.94 8.91 13.85
C GLY A 158 -1.08 10.04 13.29
N ILE A 159 -1.38 10.42 12.04
CA ILE A 159 -0.68 11.49 11.32
C ILE A 159 -1.40 12.82 11.60
N LEU A 160 -0.65 13.75 12.19
CA LEU A 160 -1.04 15.12 12.48
C LEU A 160 -0.32 16.06 11.52
N GLY A 161 -1.03 17.01 10.92
CA GLY A 161 -0.42 18.05 10.11
C GLY A 161 -0.09 19.27 10.99
N GLY A 162 1.16 19.72 10.99
CA GLY A 162 1.55 21.00 11.55
C GLY A 162 1.76 22.01 10.42
N HIS A 163 0.85 22.97 10.27
CA HIS A 163 0.96 23.97 9.20
C HIS A 163 0.66 25.39 9.67
N LEU A 164 1.66 26.25 9.56
CA LEU A 164 1.48 27.70 9.36
C LEU A 164 1.10 27.95 7.90
N TRP A 165 -0.17 27.75 7.53
CA TRP A 165 -0.69 28.18 6.23
C TRP A 165 -1.54 29.44 6.39
N GLY A 166 -0.96 30.58 6.01
CA GLY A 166 -1.68 31.83 5.85
C GLY A 166 -0.77 32.88 5.25
N GLY A 167 -1.03 33.32 4.01
CA GLY A 167 -0.37 34.49 3.42
C GLY A 167 -0.75 35.82 4.08
N GLY A 168 -1.34 35.79 5.29
CA GLY A 168 -1.49 36.96 6.13
C GLY A 168 -0.15 37.26 6.79
N LYS A 169 0.15 38.54 7.00
CA LYS A 169 1.25 38.93 7.90
C LYS A 169 0.92 38.37 9.29
N PHE A 170 1.43 37.18 9.60
CA PHE A 170 1.40 36.68 10.96
C PHE A 170 2.20 37.65 11.83
N LYS A 171 1.68 37.92 13.02
CA LYS A 171 2.50 38.52 14.07
C LYS A 171 3.62 37.52 14.34
N GLU A 172 4.86 38.00 14.34
CA GLU A 172 6.14 37.29 14.35
C GLU A 172 6.40 36.38 15.59
N SER A 173 5.40 35.72 16.17
CA SER A 173 5.53 35.05 17.48
C SER A 173 5.08 33.59 17.57
N ASP A 174 4.35 33.04 16.59
CA ASP A 174 3.90 31.65 16.67
C ASP A 174 4.92 30.68 16.06
N ASN A 175 5.94 30.37 16.86
CA ASN A 175 7.02 29.47 16.48
C ASN A 175 6.90 28.08 17.13
N ALA A 176 5.84 27.79 17.88
CA ALA A 176 5.77 26.53 18.60
C ALA A 176 4.35 25.97 18.71
N ASP A 177 4.20 24.71 18.33
CA ASP A 177 2.96 23.95 18.53
C ASP A 177 3.15 22.98 19.69
N MET A 178 2.14 22.81 20.55
CA MET A 178 2.15 21.79 21.61
C MET A 178 1.00 20.81 21.45
N TYR A 179 1.31 19.53 21.52
CA TYR A 179 0.38 18.41 21.46
C TYR A 179 0.37 17.68 22.80
N PHE A 180 -0.77 17.13 23.16
CA PHE A 180 -0.99 16.36 24.37
C PHE A 180 -1.52 14.97 24.01
N ILE A 181 -0.87 13.91 24.46
CA ILE A 181 -1.24 12.54 24.13
C ILE A 181 -1.38 11.68 25.38
N HIS A 182 -2.51 10.96 25.43
CA HIS A 182 -2.80 9.98 26.47
C HIS A 182 -2.22 8.61 26.12
N ILE A 183 -1.18 8.18 26.85
CA ILE A 183 -0.60 6.86 26.66
C ILE A 183 -1.25 5.89 27.67
N PRO A 184 -2.00 4.88 27.21
CA PRO A 184 -2.67 3.94 28.10
C PRO A 184 -1.65 3.16 28.94
N LYS A 185 -2.02 2.85 30.19
CA LYS A 185 -1.16 2.14 31.15
C LYS A 185 -0.76 0.77 30.60
N ASN A 186 0.41 0.69 29.98
CA ASN A 186 0.98 -0.54 29.49
C ASN A 186 2.50 -0.40 29.48
N LYS A 187 3.18 -1.25 30.27
CA LYS A 187 4.64 -1.19 30.48
C LYS A 187 5.46 -1.45 29.20
N ASP A 188 4.80 -1.96 28.16
CA ASP A 188 5.43 -2.38 26.92
C ASP A 188 5.18 -1.41 25.76
N LYS A 189 4.87 -0.13 26.01
CA LYS A 189 4.59 0.84 24.94
C LYS A 189 5.58 2.00 24.95
N LYS A 190 6.01 2.44 23.76
CA LYS A 190 6.77 3.67 23.55
C LYS A 190 6.01 4.57 22.59
N LEU A 191 6.11 5.88 22.79
CA LEU A 191 5.64 6.86 21.82
C LEU A 191 6.77 7.20 20.86
N THR A 192 6.50 7.07 19.57
CA THR A 192 7.39 7.52 18.50
C THR A 192 6.76 8.72 17.81
N ALA A 193 7.52 9.81 17.69
CA ALA A 193 7.17 10.93 16.84
C ALA A 193 8.04 10.91 15.58
N THR A 194 7.39 10.84 14.42
CA THR A 194 8.06 11.00 13.13
C THR A 194 7.70 12.37 12.58
N ILE A 195 8.70 13.22 12.35
CA ILE A 195 8.49 14.48 11.62
C ILE A 195 8.93 14.30 10.17
N THR A 196 8.01 14.63 9.26
CA THR A 196 8.30 14.73 7.84
C THR A 196 8.15 16.17 7.40
N THR A 197 9.23 16.81 6.96
CA THR A 197 9.15 18.18 6.44
C THR A 197 8.51 18.17 5.05
N LYS A 198 7.51 19.04 4.81
CA LYS A 198 6.92 19.18 3.46
C LYS A 198 7.73 20.15 2.63
N ASN A 199 8.37 19.64 1.60
CA ASN A 199 9.24 20.41 0.72
C ASN A 199 8.45 21.01 -0.45
N ASP A 200 7.57 21.97 -0.15
CA ASP A 200 6.64 22.50 -1.16
C ASP A 200 7.19 23.75 -1.88
N ARG A 201 8.32 24.34 -1.45
CA ARG A 201 8.91 25.53 -2.09
C ARG A 201 10.45 25.55 -2.07
N ILE A 202 11.02 25.85 -3.25
CA ILE A 202 12.47 25.88 -3.55
C ILE A 202 13.24 27.05 -2.88
N ASN A 203 12.55 28.01 -2.23
CA ASN A 203 13.13 29.32 -1.93
C ASN A 203 13.13 29.74 -0.45
N TYR A 204 12.96 28.84 0.51
CA TYR A 204 13.06 29.22 1.92
C TYR A 204 14.47 28.98 2.48
N PRO A 205 14.97 29.91 3.33
CA PRO A 205 16.25 29.76 3.99
C PRO A 205 16.26 28.54 4.91
N GLU A 206 17.48 28.12 5.29
CA GLU A 206 17.72 27.08 6.29
C GLU A 206 16.80 27.23 7.50
N GLY A 207 16.17 26.13 7.88
CA GLY A 207 15.26 26.05 8.99
C GLY A 207 15.75 25.09 10.05
N LYS A 208 15.25 25.21 11.27
CA LYS A 208 15.45 24.20 12.32
C LYS A 208 14.13 23.86 12.99
N ILE A 209 13.97 22.59 13.36
CA ILE A 209 12.85 22.12 14.15
C ILE A 209 13.41 21.48 15.42
N ASP A 210 12.90 21.85 16.60
CA ASP A 210 13.10 21.08 17.82
C ASP A 210 11.84 20.27 18.12
N ILE A 211 12.00 19.00 18.47
CA ILE A 211 10.96 18.16 19.08
C ILE A 211 11.33 17.96 20.53
N ILE A 212 10.45 18.35 21.44
CA ILE A 212 10.66 18.23 22.87
C ILE A 212 9.49 17.44 23.46
N PHE A 213 9.80 16.38 24.21
CA PHE A 213 8.83 15.62 24.97
C PHE A 213 8.88 16.06 26.42
N TYR A 214 7.72 16.31 27.01
CA TYR A 214 7.57 16.57 28.44
C TYR A 214 6.66 15.51 29.07
N ASP A 215 6.87 15.27 30.35
CA ASP A 215 5.96 14.45 31.14
C ASP A 215 4.77 15.27 31.66
N GLU A 216 3.92 14.61 32.44
CA GLU A 216 2.70 15.17 33.03
C GLU A 216 2.95 16.24 34.10
N ASN A 217 4.17 16.35 34.60
CA ASN A 217 4.61 17.42 35.51
C ASN A 217 5.30 18.56 34.75
N HIS A 218 5.32 18.49 33.42
CA HIS A 218 5.98 19.43 32.52
C HIS A 218 7.52 19.38 32.60
N ASP A 219 8.09 18.27 33.10
CA ASP A 219 9.53 18.04 33.08
C ASP A 219 9.97 17.53 31.70
N GLU A 220 11.04 18.10 31.15
CA GLU A 220 11.59 17.70 29.84
C GLU A 220 12.15 16.27 29.91
N ILE A 221 11.58 15.36 29.11
CA ILE A 221 12.02 13.97 28.99
C ILE A 221 13.17 13.87 27.98
N THR A 222 12.98 14.43 26.79
CA THR A 222 13.98 14.40 25.72
C THR A 222 13.75 15.54 24.73
N ARG A 223 14.84 16.04 24.15
CA ARG A 223 14.86 17.09 23.13
C ARG A 223 15.72 16.63 21.97
N ASN A 224 15.19 16.76 20.77
CA ASN A 224 15.87 16.43 19.55
C ASN A 224 15.77 17.60 18.58
N GLU A 225 16.90 17.93 17.99
CA GLU A 225 17.05 19.05 17.08
C GLU A 225 17.26 18.54 15.65
N VAL A 226 16.58 19.18 14.70
CA VAL A 226 16.59 18.83 13.28
C VAL A 226 16.95 20.06 12.50
N SER A 227 18.12 20.06 11.87
CA SER A 227 18.46 21.08 10.89
C SER A 227 17.81 20.70 9.55
N VAL A 228 16.91 21.55 9.07
CA VAL A 228 16.27 21.42 7.76
C VAL A 228 17.09 22.23 6.77
N TYR A 229 18.00 21.55 6.07
CA TYR A 229 18.83 22.19 5.07
C TYR A 229 18.18 22.07 3.70
N TYR A 230 17.69 23.20 3.18
CA TYR A 230 17.29 23.27 1.79
C TYR A 230 18.56 23.45 0.93
N PRO A 231 18.86 22.55 -0.02
CA PRO A 231 19.92 22.81 -0.97
C PRO A 231 19.48 24.00 -1.84
N THR A 232 19.86 25.20 -1.42
CA THR A 232 19.68 26.42 -2.21
C THR A 232 20.53 26.27 -3.47
N GLY A 233 19.88 26.04 -4.61
CA GLY A 233 20.46 26.17 -5.94
C GLY A 233 21.89 25.63 -6.09
N LEU A 234 22.02 24.37 -6.47
CA LEU A 234 23.01 24.07 -7.51
C LEU A 234 22.59 24.87 -8.75
N ASP A 235 23.20 26.03 -8.92
CA ASP A 235 23.23 26.77 -10.19
C ASP A 235 23.92 25.86 -11.24
N PHE A 236 23.17 24.90 -11.78
CA PHE A 236 23.62 24.06 -12.90
C PHE A 236 23.60 24.80 -14.24
N LEU A 237 23.37 26.11 -14.24
CA LEU A 237 23.42 26.94 -15.43
C LEU A 237 24.56 27.95 -15.28
N THR A 238 25.66 27.66 -15.98
CA THR A 238 26.82 28.54 -16.30
C THR A 238 28.03 28.55 -15.35
N TYR A 239 28.77 27.43 -15.27
CA TYR A 239 30.23 27.49 -15.05
C TYR A 239 30.97 26.76 -16.18
N PRO A 240 31.82 27.45 -16.98
CA PRO A 240 32.51 26.85 -18.12
C PRO A 240 33.80 26.09 -17.75
N ASN A 241 34.09 25.81 -16.48
CA ASN A 241 35.28 25.06 -16.10
C ASN A 241 34.96 23.90 -15.14
N PRO A 242 35.53 22.70 -15.37
CA PRO A 242 35.35 21.55 -14.50
C PRO A 242 36.08 21.77 -13.16
N ILE A 243 35.32 21.78 -12.07
CA ILE A 243 35.86 21.76 -10.70
C ILE A 243 36.14 20.30 -10.33
N ASP A 244 37.33 20.04 -9.80
CA ASP A 244 37.74 18.73 -9.28
C ASP A 244 37.01 18.43 -7.96
N LEU A 245 35.91 17.68 -8.06
CA LEU A 245 35.00 17.34 -6.97
C LEU A 245 35.60 16.40 -5.90
N THR A 246 36.89 16.04 -6.00
CA THR A 246 37.50 15.04 -5.10
C THR A 246 38.18 15.63 -3.86
N LYS A 247 38.34 16.96 -3.75
CA LYS A 247 39.16 17.57 -2.69
C LYS A 247 38.43 18.35 -1.59
N ASP A 248 37.17 18.75 -1.75
CA ASP A 248 36.49 19.66 -0.80
C ASP A 248 35.12 19.20 -0.28
N LEU A 249 34.74 17.93 -0.47
CA LEU A 249 33.46 17.44 0.06
C LEU A 249 33.58 17.12 1.56
N LYS A 250 33.12 18.06 2.41
CA LYS A 250 32.58 17.71 3.73
C LYS A 250 31.46 16.69 3.52
N PRO A 251 31.26 15.72 4.45
CA PRO A 251 30.20 14.73 4.31
C PRO A 251 28.87 15.43 4.03
N ALA A 252 28.21 15.02 2.94
CA ALA A 252 26.90 15.55 2.59
C ALA A 252 25.97 15.35 3.80
N PRO A 253 25.30 16.40 4.30
CA PRO A 253 24.30 16.23 5.34
C PRO A 253 23.25 15.24 4.83
N ILE A 254 22.83 14.35 5.73
CA ILE A 254 21.79 13.37 5.44
C ILE A 254 20.52 14.15 5.10
N LEU A 255 20.20 14.22 3.81
CA LEU A 255 18.92 14.67 3.27
C LEU A 255 17.90 13.57 3.55
N SER A 256 17.48 13.40 4.80
CA SER A 256 16.26 12.64 5.08
C SER A 256 15.14 13.65 5.32
N ASP A 257 14.15 13.65 4.43
CA ASP A 257 12.90 14.40 4.58
C ASP A 257 12.08 13.94 5.80
N GLU A 258 12.53 12.86 6.45
CA GLU A 258 11.91 12.16 7.56
C GLU A 258 12.90 12.04 8.72
N LEU A 259 12.42 12.38 9.92
CA LEU A 259 13.11 12.12 11.17
C LEU A 259 12.19 11.36 12.11
N LYS A 260 12.62 10.17 12.51
CA LYS A 260 11.92 9.33 13.50
C LYS A 260 12.60 9.47 14.85
N ILE A 261 11.87 9.95 15.86
CA ILE A 261 12.34 10.10 17.24
C ILE A 261 11.44 9.28 18.15
N ALA A 262 12.03 8.37 18.92
CA ALA A 262 11.32 7.62 19.94
C ALA A 262 11.54 8.22 21.33
N THR A 263 10.49 8.25 22.14
CA THR A 263 10.60 8.47 23.58
C THR A 263 11.35 7.30 24.24
N PRO A 264 12.10 7.55 25.34
CA PRO A 264 12.56 6.46 26.19
C PRO A 264 11.35 5.66 26.71
N VAL A 265 11.53 4.37 26.98
CA VAL A 265 10.42 3.48 27.33
C VAL A 265 9.65 3.98 28.54
N ILE A 266 8.32 4.04 28.41
CA ILE A 266 7.44 4.69 29.37
C ILE A 266 6.80 3.60 30.25
N GLY A 267 7.41 3.30 31.39
CA GLY A 267 7.02 2.18 32.26
C GLY A 267 5.69 2.34 33.02
N GLU A 268 5.06 3.51 32.99
CA GLU A 268 3.75 3.78 33.63
C GLU A 268 2.83 4.56 32.68
N ALA A 269 1.52 4.57 32.92
CA ALA A 269 0.63 5.46 32.16
C ALA A 269 1.13 6.89 32.34
N ARG A 270 1.37 7.58 31.22
CA ARG A 270 1.79 8.97 31.25
C ARG A 270 0.98 9.75 30.24
N ASN A 271 0.61 10.91 30.72
CA ASN A 271 0.23 12.04 29.92
C ASN A 271 1.54 12.64 29.37
N ILE A 272 1.72 12.66 28.05
CA ILE A 272 2.92 13.22 27.41
C ILE A 272 2.54 14.45 26.61
N PHE A 273 3.37 15.48 26.72
CA PHE A 273 3.30 16.64 25.85
C PHE A 273 4.42 16.57 24.82
N VAL A 274 4.09 16.85 23.56
CA VAL A 274 5.04 16.95 22.45
C VAL A 274 5.04 18.38 21.97
N LYS A 275 6.13 19.11 22.18
CA LYS A 275 6.30 20.49 21.71
C LYS A 275 7.19 20.50 20.47
N ILE A 276 6.70 21.09 19.39
CA ILE A 276 7.45 21.32 18.17
C ILE A 276 7.80 22.80 18.11
N ILE A 277 9.09 23.15 18.11
CA ILE A 277 9.56 24.53 17.95
C ILE A 277 10.19 24.68 16.57
N ARG A 278 9.78 25.71 15.83
CA ARG A 278 10.27 26.05 14.50
C ARG A 278 11.18 27.27 14.60
N TYR A 279 12.34 27.21 13.96
CA TYR A 279 13.23 28.34 13.78
C TYR A 279 13.39 28.59 12.29
N GLY A 280 12.76 29.64 11.77
CA GLY A 280 12.75 29.98 10.35
C GLY A 280 11.33 30.05 9.79
N ASP A 281 11.14 30.95 8.83
CA ASP A 281 9.83 31.18 8.23
C ASP A 281 9.48 30.07 7.23
N GLY A 282 8.21 29.64 7.24
CA GLY A 282 7.66 28.79 6.18
C GLY A 282 7.98 27.30 6.30
N ILE A 283 8.50 26.83 7.45
CA ILE A 283 8.71 25.40 7.69
C ILE A 283 7.37 24.70 7.89
N ALA A 284 7.03 23.82 6.97
CA ALA A 284 5.87 22.94 7.04
C ALA A 284 6.27 21.52 7.45
N TYR A 285 5.48 20.88 8.29
CA TYR A 285 5.76 19.50 8.71
C TYR A 285 4.49 18.65 8.85
N ASN A 286 4.65 17.34 8.73
CA ASN A 286 3.74 16.35 9.28
C ASN A 286 4.39 15.76 10.53
N LEU A 287 3.62 15.58 11.58
CA LEU A 287 3.97 14.87 12.79
C LEU A 287 3.15 13.59 12.84
N GLU A 288 3.77 12.44 12.68
CA GLU A 288 3.13 11.14 12.93
C GLU A 288 3.47 10.68 14.34
N LEU A 289 2.44 10.45 15.16
CA LEU A 289 2.57 9.90 16.50
C LEU A 289 2.13 8.44 16.49
N ASP A 290 3.05 7.54 16.82
CA ASP A 290 2.78 6.11 16.82
C ASP A 290 3.10 5.50 18.20
N ILE A 291 2.20 4.64 18.70
CA ILE A 291 2.37 3.98 20.00
C ILE A 291 2.75 2.52 19.74
N GLU A 292 4.05 2.30 19.61
CA GLU A 292 4.61 1.00 19.28
C GLU A 292 4.84 0.14 20.54
N LYS A 293 4.79 -1.19 20.36
CA LYS A 293 5.26 -2.10 21.41
C LYS A 293 6.78 -2.01 21.51
N VAL A 294 7.29 -1.85 22.72
CA VAL A 294 8.72 -1.86 23.02
C VAL A 294 9.28 -3.25 22.71
N THR A 295 10.37 -3.30 21.95
CA THR A 295 11.06 -4.56 21.67
C THR A 295 11.74 -5.09 22.94
N GLU A 296 11.94 -6.40 23.05
CA GLU A 296 12.62 -7.00 24.22
C GLU A 296 14.04 -6.43 24.41
N GLU A 297 14.72 -6.09 23.31
CA GLU A 297 16.03 -5.42 23.34
C GLU A 297 15.94 -4.01 23.94
N GLU A 298 14.93 -3.22 23.56
CA GLU A 298 14.73 -1.87 24.11
C GLU A 298 14.33 -1.91 25.59
N LYS A 299 13.52 -2.89 26.01
CA LYS A 299 13.19 -3.10 27.43
C LYS A 299 14.44 -3.36 28.27
N TYR A 300 15.36 -4.14 27.72
CA TYR A 300 16.64 -4.45 28.34
C TYR A 300 17.51 -3.20 28.49
N TRP A 301 17.73 -2.44 27.41
CA TRP A 301 18.53 -1.20 27.49
C TRP A 301 17.88 -0.13 28.38
N ALA A 302 16.56 -0.14 28.51
CA ALA A 302 15.82 0.74 29.42
C ALA A 302 15.84 0.28 30.89
N GLY A 303 16.44 -0.89 31.20
CA GLY A 303 16.49 -1.45 32.55
C GLY A 303 15.11 -1.82 33.10
N LEU A 304 14.13 -2.06 32.23
CA LEU A 304 12.76 -2.41 32.62
C LEU A 304 12.59 -3.89 32.91
N ASP A 305 13.47 -4.72 32.36
CA ASP A 305 13.58 -6.13 32.70
C ASP A 305 15.00 -6.40 33.22
N GLU A 306 15.09 -7.07 34.38
CA GLU A 306 16.34 -7.71 34.79
C GLU A 306 16.67 -8.76 33.74
N LEU A 307 17.95 -8.82 33.31
CA LEU A 307 18.42 -9.90 32.44
C LEU A 307 17.83 -11.22 32.93
N PRO A 308 17.22 -12.04 32.07
CA PRO A 308 17.36 -13.46 32.30
C PRO A 308 18.86 -13.71 32.16
N TYR A 309 19.59 -13.63 33.28
CA TYR A 309 20.89 -14.26 33.44
C TYR A 309 20.62 -15.77 33.43
N SER A 310 20.12 -16.29 32.31
CA SER A 310 20.20 -17.69 32.01
C SER A 310 21.63 -17.91 31.57
N ASN A 311 22.39 -18.64 32.39
CA ASN A 311 23.63 -19.29 31.96
C ASN A 311 23.41 -20.37 30.88
N ASP A 312 22.30 -20.29 30.13
CA ASP A 312 21.94 -21.19 29.07
C ASP A 312 22.22 -20.48 27.74
N GLU A 313 23.51 -20.31 27.43
CA GLU A 313 23.93 -20.44 26.03
C GLU A 313 23.33 -21.75 25.51
N TYR A 314 22.46 -21.65 24.49
CA TYR A 314 21.66 -22.71 23.84
C TYR A 314 20.16 -22.79 24.23
N SER A 315 19.33 -21.87 23.74
CA SER A 315 17.92 -22.23 23.40
C SER A 315 17.23 -21.38 22.31
N ASN A 316 17.94 -20.50 21.59
CA ASN A 316 17.35 -19.79 20.44
C ASN A 316 16.94 -20.70 19.25
N SER A 317 17.20 -22.01 19.32
CA SER A 317 16.64 -23.00 18.40
C SER A 317 15.18 -23.35 18.69
N GLU A 318 14.69 -23.20 19.93
CA GLU A 318 13.34 -23.69 20.28
C GLU A 318 12.24 -22.82 19.67
N PHE A 319 12.41 -21.50 19.62
CA PHE A 319 11.40 -20.58 19.05
C PHE A 319 11.25 -20.73 17.53
N GLY A 320 12.34 -21.05 16.83
CA GLY A 320 12.31 -21.40 15.41
C GLY A 320 11.60 -22.74 15.16
N ILE A 321 11.85 -23.73 16.02
CA ILE A 321 11.30 -25.08 15.88
C ILE A 321 9.78 -25.09 16.10
N PHE A 322 9.25 -24.38 17.10
CA PHE A 322 7.79 -24.33 17.31
C PHE A 322 7.04 -23.62 16.18
N ASN A 323 7.58 -22.51 15.67
CA ASN A 323 7.00 -21.83 14.50
C ASN A 323 7.09 -22.67 13.24
N PHE A 324 8.17 -23.42 13.06
CA PHE A 324 8.34 -24.38 11.97
C PHE A 324 7.31 -25.52 12.05
N PHE A 325 7.11 -26.12 13.23
CA PHE A 325 6.08 -27.14 13.43
C PHE A 325 4.66 -26.60 13.25
N ALA A 326 4.38 -25.37 13.69
CA ALA A 326 3.10 -24.72 13.45
C ALA A 326 2.84 -24.48 11.94
N LEU A 327 3.87 -24.09 11.20
CA LEU A 327 3.80 -23.95 9.74
C LEU A 327 3.57 -25.30 9.06
N ILE A 328 4.30 -26.34 9.44
CA ILE A 328 4.09 -27.71 8.93
C ILE A 328 2.67 -28.19 9.23
N ALA A 329 2.16 -27.96 10.44
CA ALA A 329 0.81 -28.36 10.81
C ALA A 329 -0.25 -27.67 9.94
N LYS A 330 -0.07 -26.37 9.63
CA LYS A 330 -0.96 -25.63 8.71
C LYS A 330 -0.92 -26.20 7.29
N ILE A 331 0.28 -26.52 6.77
CA ILE A 331 0.44 -27.12 5.45
C ILE A 331 -0.21 -28.50 5.39
N LEU A 332 0.01 -29.35 6.41
CA LEU A 332 -0.60 -30.68 6.49
C LEU A 332 -2.13 -30.62 6.60
N SER A 333 -2.66 -29.67 7.37
CA SER A 333 -4.10 -29.44 7.48
C SER A 333 -4.72 -29.03 6.13
N PHE A 334 -4.06 -28.12 5.41
CA PHE A 334 -4.49 -27.69 4.08
C PHE A 334 -4.44 -28.83 3.05
N LEU A 335 -3.36 -29.63 3.05
CA LEU A 335 -3.23 -30.81 2.19
C LEU A 335 -4.28 -31.87 2.51
N SER A 336 -4.60 -32.07 3.79
CA SER A 336 -5.68 -32.98 4.22
C SER A 336 -7.04 -32.53 3.69
N LEU A 337 -7.34 -31.23 3.72
CA LEU A 337 -8.58 -30.67 3.19
C LEU A 337 -8.72 -30.89 1.68
N ILE A 338 -7.65 -30.63 0.91
CA ILE A 338 -7.62 -30.87 -0.54
C ILE A 338 -7.80 -32.36 -0.83
N SER A 339 -7.07 -33.23 -0.11
CA SER A 339 -7.19 -34.67 -0.28
C SER A 339 -8.61 -35.16 -0.01
N PHE A 340 -9.27 -34.62 1.01
CA PHE A 340 -10.63 -34.98 1.34
C PHE A 340 -11.62 -34.56 0.23
N GLY A 341 -11.43 -33.38 -0.36
CA GLY A 341 -12.19 -32.94 -1.53
C GLY A 341 -12.02 -33.87 -2.73
N LEU A 342 -10.78 -34.27 -3.05
CA LEU A 342 -10.48 -35.21 -4.13
C LEU A 342 -11.08 -36.61 -3.87
N PHE A 343 -11.05 -37.06 -2.62
CA PHE A 343 -11.64 -38.32 -2.19
C PHE A 343 -13.16 -38.34 -2.38
N LEU A 344 -13.86 -37.30 -1.90
CA LEU A 344 -15.31 -37.18 -2.11
C LEU A 344 -15.66 -37.14 -3.60
N TRP A 345 -14.87 -36.41 -4.39
CA TRP A 345 -15.06 -36.33 -5.83
C TRP A 345 -14.91 -37.71 -6.51
N ALA A 346 -13.85 -38.46 -6.17
CA ALA A 346 -13.62 -39.80 -6.67
C ALA A 346 -14.76 -40.77 -6.30
N ILE A 347 -15.25 -40.74 -5.05
CA ILE A 347 -16.38 -41.57 -4.62
C ILE A 347 -17.65 -41.24 -5.42
N ILE A 348 -17.98 -39.95 -5.58
CA ILE A 348 -19.15 -39.53 -6.36
C ILE A 348 -19.04 -40.04 -7.80
N GLU A 349 -17.86 -39.96 -8.41
CA GLU A 349 -17.63 -40.45 -9.77
C GLU A 349 -17.75 -41.98 -9.87
N ILE A 350 -17.20 -42.73 -8.90
CA ILE A 350 -17.31 -44.21 -8.85
C ILE A 350 -18.77 -44.63 -8.72
N LEU A 351 -19.53 -44.02 -7.82
CA LEU A 351 -20.94 -44.34 -7.58
C LEU A 351 -21.77 -44.07 -8.83
N ASN A 352 -21.56 -42.92 -9.47
CA ASN A 352 -22.27 -42.50 -10.70
C ASN A 352 -21.79 -43.22 -11.97
N SER A 353 -20.70 -43.99 -11.93
CA SER A 353 -20.19 -44.69 -13.10
C SER A 353 -21.15 -45.81 -13.56
N LYS A 354 -21.22 -46.05 -14.88
CA LYS A 354 -22.01 -47.17 -15.47
C LYS A 354 -21.23 -48.49 -15.55
N ASN A 355 -20.10 -48.59 -14.85
CA ASN A 355 -19.23 -49.77 -14.88
C ASN A 355 -19.81 -50.93 -14.06
N ASP A 356 -19.28 -52.13 -14.27
CA ASP A 356 -19.65 -53.33 -13.54
C ASP A 356 -19.32 -53.22 -12.04
N ASN A 357 -20.11 -53.89 -11.20
CA ASN A 357 -19.97 -53.83 -9.74
C ASN A 357 -18.55 -54.19 -9.27
N ASN A 358 -17.90 -55.16 -9.92
CA ASN A 358 -16.53 -55.55 -9.58
C ASN A 358 -15.51 -54.42 -9.80
N TRP A 359 -15.68 -53.62 -10.86
CA TRP A 359 -14.83 -52.45 -11.09
C TRP A 359 -15.06 -51.36 -10.03
N LYS A 360 -16.33 -51.10 -9.67
CA LYS A 360 -16.67 -50.12 -8.64
C LYS A 360 -16.09 -50.51 -7.28
N TRP A 361 -16.19 -51.78 -6.90
CA TRP A 361 -15.63 -52.29 -5.65
C TRP A 361 -14.11 -52.16 -5.58
N LYS A 362 -13.38 -52.53 -6.65
CA LYS A 362 -11.93 -52.39 -6.69
C LYS A 362 -11.48 -50.95 -6.47
N TRP A 363 -12.05 -50.01 -7.22
CA TRP A 363 -11.64 -48.60 -7.13
C TRP A 363 -12.19 -47.89 -5.89
N GLY A 364 -13.37 -48.29 -5.39
CA GLY A 364 -13.91 -47.81 -4.13
C GLY A 364 -13.02 -48.22 -2.95
N LEU A 365 -12.56 -49.48 -2.94
CA LEU A 365 -11.66 -49.99 -1.91
C LEU A 365 -10.29 -49.30 -1.95
N VAL A 366 -9.70 -49.14 -3.14
CA VAL A 366 -8.43 -48.41 -3.33
C VAL A 366 -8.53 -46.96 -2.85
N SER A 367 -9.63 -46.27 -3.16
CA SER A 367 -9.82 -44.86 -2.76
C SER A 367 -10.08 -44.72 -1.25
N PHE A 368 -10.72 -45.72 -0.63
CA PHE A 368 -11.04 -45.70 0.80
C PHE A 368 -9.84 -45.95 1.70
N PHE A 369 -9.00 -46.94 1.38
CA PHE A 369 -7.84 -47.30 2.23
C PHE A 369 -6.64 -46.36 2.05
N ILE A 370 -6.59 -45.60 0.95
CA ILE A 370 -5.49 -44.67 0.69
C ILE A 370 -6.06 -43.35 0.16
N PRO A 371 -6.57 -42.46 1.03
CA PRO A 371 -7.36 -41.30 0.58
C PRO A 371 -6.62 -40.36 -0.37
N ILE A 372 -5.32 -40.13 -0.18
CA ILE A 372 -4.51 -39.27 -1.05
C ILE A 372 -4.13 -40.02 -2.34
N LEU A 373 -3.32 -41.08 -2.22
CA LEU A 373 -2.76 -41.79 -3.39
C LEU A 373 -3.81 -42.61 -4.13
N GLY A 374 -4.80 -43.16 -3.43
CA GLY A 374 -5.89 -43.93 -4.02
C GLY A 374 -6.83 -43.05 -4.85
N SER A 375 -7.21 -41.88 -4.35
CA SER A 375 -8.01 -40.91 -5.11
C SER A 375 -7.26 -40.38 -6.33
N GLY A 376 -5.97 -40.06 -6.18
CA GLY A 376 -5.12 -39.65 -7.30
C GLY A 376 -4.97 -40.75 -8.36
N SER A 377 -4.69 -41.99 -7.92
CA SER A 377 -4.55 -43.16 -8.80
C SER A 377 -5.85 -43.50 -9.51
N TYR A 378 -7.00 -43.33 -8.86
CA TYR A 378 -8.31 -43.46 -9.50
C TYR A 378 -8.50 -42.42 -10.62
N LEU A 379 -8.22 -41.14 -10.33
CA LEU A 379 -8.40 -40.06 -11.32
C LEU A 379 -7.49 -40.24 -12.55
N ILE A 380 -6.27 -40.75 -12.37
CA ILE A 380 -5.31 -40.96 -13.47
C ILE A 380 -5.57 -42.28 -14.20
N PHE A 381 -5.60 -43.41 -13.49
CA PHE A 381 -5.64 -44.74 -14.08
C PHE A 381 -7.05 -45.32 -14.14
N GLY A 382 -7.83 -45.15 -13.07
CA GLY A 382 -9.22 -45.60 -13.01
C GLY A 382 -10.06 -44.96 -14.12
N ARG A 383 -9.95 -43.64 -14.30
CA ARG A 383 -10.64 -42.91 -15.36
C ARG A 383 -10.20 -43.31 -16.76
N LYS A 384 -8.89 -43.52 -17.00
CA LYS A 384 -8.39 -44.01 -18.30
C LYS A 384 -8.87 -45.43 -18.62
N SER A 385 -8.95 -46.32 -17.62
CA SER A 385 -9.44 -47.70 -17.81
C SER A 385 -10.89 -47.76 -18.31
N ARG A 386 -11.71 -46.73 -17.99
CA ARG A 386 -13.09 -46.59 -18.44
C ARG A 386 -13.19 -46.34 -19.95
N ILE A 387 -12.24 -45.58 -20.52
CA ILE A 387 -12.26 -45.21 -21.94
C ILE A 387 -11.93 -46.43 -22.81
N LYS A 388 -10.96 -47.26 -22.37
CA LYS A 388 -10.50 -48.43 -23.12
C LYS A 388 -11.58 -49.54 -23.21
N LYS A 389 -12.30 -49.81 -22.11
CA LYS A 389 -13.36 -50.83 -22.10
C LYS A 389 -14.52 -50.50 -23.06
N ASN A 390 -14.79 -49.21 -23.29
CA ASN A 390 -15.80 -48.74 -24.25
C ASN A 390 -15.30 -48.74 -25.71
N SER A 391 -14.00 -48.60 -25.97
CA SER A 391 -13.46 -48.78 -27.33
C SER A 391 -13.48 -50.25 -27.72
N ASP A 392 -13.07 -51.14 -26.83
CA ASP A 392 -12.93 -52.57 -27.14
C ASP A 392 -14.31 -53.24 -27.33
N SER A 393 -15.36 -52.77 -26.63
CA SER A 393 -16.72 -53.23 -26.87
C SER A 393 -17.32 -52.73 -28.19
N LYS A 394 -16.79 -51.66 -28.79
CA LYS A 394 -17.19 -51.18 -30.13
C LYS A 394 -16.38 -51.86 -31.22
N THR A 395 -15.10 -52.11 -30.99
CA THR A 395 -14.20 -52.76 -31.95
C THR A 395 -14.50 -54.25 -32.10
N ASN A 396 -14.89 -54.95 -31.02
CA ASN A 396 -15.30 -56.36 -31.11
C ASN A 396 -16.70 -56.59 -31.72
N LYS A 397 -17.44 -55.52 -32.07
CA LYS A 397 -18.65 -55.66 -32.92
C LYS A 397 -18.34 -55.48 -34.42
N THR A 398 -17.08 -55.16 -34.77
CA THR A 398 -16.63 -54.94 -36.15
C THR A 398 -15.48 -55.87 -36.53
N ILE A 399 -14.76 -56.46 -35.56
CA ILE A 399 -13.62 -57.36 -35.77
C ILE A 399 -13.91 -58.71 -35.09
N GLU A 400 -15.01 -59.34 -35.49
CA GLU A 400 -15.17 -60.81 -35.43
C GLU A 400 -15.08 -61.39 -36.86
N ASN A 401 -14.40 -60.65 -37.75
CA ASN A 401 -13.87 -61.11 -39.03
C ASN A 401 -12.40 -60.67 -39.08
N ASN A 402 -11.50 -61.64 -39.23
CA ASN A 402 -10.06 -61.52 -39.53
C ASN A 402 -9.09 -61.70 -38.34
N ASN A 403 -8.91 -62.98 -37.99
CA ASN A 403 -7.65 -63.73 -37.85
C ASN A 403 -6.31 -63.00 -37.62
N SER A 404 -5.64 -63.45 -36.54
CA SER A 404 -4.31 -64.11 -36.45
C SER A 404 -3.07 -63.56 -37.18
N GLU A 405 -2.05 -63.17 -36.40
CA GLU A 405 -0.60 -63.54 -36.46
C GLU A 405 0.21 -62.51 -35.61
N SER A 406 0.87 -62.89 -34.51
CA SER A 406 2.23 -63.43 -34.33
C SER A 406 3.36 -62.37 -34.15
N GLN A 407 4.07 -62.50 -33.01
CA GLN A 407 5.50 -62.21 -32.73
C GLN A 407 6.06 -60.77 -32.88
N GLU A 408 7.14 -60.28 -32.25
CA GLU A 408 8.06 -60.66 -31.16
C GLU A 408 9.08 -59.49 -30.99
N GLY A 409 9.47 -59.16 -29.75
CA GLY A 409 10.71 -58.51 -29.24
C GLY A 409 11.46 -57.33 -29.93
N LYS A 410 11.85 -56.30 -29.14
CA LYS A 410 13.27 -55.90 -28.87
C LYS A 410 13.44 -54.64 -27.98
N ASN A 411 14.49 -54.69 -27.15
CA ASN A 411 15.09 -53.64 -26.30
C ASN A 411 15.83 -52.56 -27.10
N THR A 412 15.88 -51.29 -26.64
CA THR A 412 16.94 -50.25 -26.86
C THR A 412 16.65 -49.05 -25.92
N GLU A 413 17.42 -48.80 -24.85
CA GLU A 413 18.57 -47.86 -24.72
C GLU A 413 18.15 -46.41 -24.35
N GLN A 414 18.40 -46.02 -23.09
CA GLN A 414 18.22 -44.66 -22.55
C GLN A 414 19.50 -43.83 -22.78
N LYS A 415 19.40 -42.78 -23.60
CA LYS A 415 20.35 -41.65 -23.59
C LYS A 415 19.75 -40.42 -24.27
N GLU A 416 18.80 -39.73 -23.64
CA GLU A 416 18.30 -38.43 -24.11
C GLU A 416 17.56 -37.71 -22.96
N GLU A 417 18.27 -36.94 -22.12
CA GLU A 417 17.60 -36.10 -21.09
C GLU A 417 18.40 -34.84 -20.69
N THR A 418 19.17 -34.24 -21.61
CA THR A 418 19.93 -33.00 -21.30
C THR A 418 19.69 -31.82 -22.25
N THR A 419 18.95 -32.01 -23.35
CA THR A 419 18.68 -30.92 -24.30
C THR A 419 17.45 -30.09 -23.92
N ASP A 420 16.38 -30.70 -23.42
CA ASP A 420 15.11 -30.00 -23.11
C ASP A 420 15.23 -28.99 -21.95
N THR A 421 16.14 -29.21 -21.00
CA THR A 421 16.35 -28.30 -19.87
C THR A 421 17.11 -27.04 -20.27
N THR A 422 17.95 -27.11 -21.30
CA THR A 422 18.74 -25.96 -21.77
C THR A 422 17.85 -24.97 -22.52
N ASP A 423 16.95 -25.45 -23.38
CA ASP A 423 16.07 -24.59 -24.18
C ASP A 423 15.06 -23.83 -23.31
N LYS A 424 14.55 -24.46 -22.25
CA LYS A 424 13.67 -23.81 -21.27
C LYS A 424 14.37 -22.67 -20.51
N LYS A 425 15.63 -22.87 -20.11
CA LYS A 425 16.42 -21.83 -19.42
C LYS A 425 16.74 -20.66 -20.35
N VAL A 426 17.07 -20.92 -21.61
CA VAL A 426 17.27 -19.86 -22.63
C VAL A 426 16.00 -19.01 -22.80
N LEU A 427 14.82 -19.66 -22.84
CA LEU A 427 13.55 -18.95 -23.00
C LEU A 427 13.23 -18.04 -21.80
N GLN A 428 13.50 -18.51 -20.57
CA GLN A 428 13.31 -17.72 -19.35
C GLN A 428 14.19 -16.46 -19.33
N VAL A 429 15.46 -16.59 -19.69
CA VAL A 429 16.39 -15.45 -19.73
C VAL A 429 15.96 -14.44 -20.81
N LYS A 430 15.48 -14.90 -21.97
CA LYS A 430 14.94 -14.00 -23.02
C LYS A 430 13.73 -13.19 -22.56
N GLN A 431 12.80 -13.82 -21.84
CA GLN A 431 11.62 -13.14 -21.28
C GLN A 431 12.01 -12.10 -20.23
N TYR A 432 13.00 -12.42 -19.40
CA TYR A 432 13.55 -11.47 -18.44
C TYR A 432 14.14 -10.24 -19.13
N ILE A 433 15.01 -10.43 -20.14
CA ILE A 433 15.65 -9.33 -20.87
C ILE A 433 14.62 -8.42 -21.53
N GLN A 434 13.56 -8.97 -22.14
CA GLN A 434 12.48 -8.16 -22.73
C GLN A 434 11.76 -7.30 -21.68
N THR A 435 11.50 -7.87 -20.51
CA THR A 435 10.84 -7.17 -19.39
C THR A 435 11.75 -6.10 -18.78
N ALA A 436 13.05 -6.34 -18.70
CA ALA A 436 14.01 -5.36 -18.19
C ALA A 436 14.22 -4.19 -19.18
N LYS A 437 14.27 -4.48 -20.49
CA LYS A 437 14.34 -3.45 -21.54
C LYS A 437 13.09 -2.57 -21.56
N SER A 438 11.89 -3.13 -21.36
CA SER A 438 10.65 -2.32 -21.28
C SER A 438 10.58 -1.41 -20.05
N LYS A 439 11.39 -1.70 -19.02
CA LYS A 439 11.58 -0.85 -17.82
C LYS A 439 12.71 0.18 -17.98
N GLY A 440 13.35 0.25 -19.15
CA GLY A 440 14.41 1.23 -19.43
C GLY A 440 15.81 0.84 -18.98
N MET A 441 16.05 -0.42 -18.58
CA MET A 441 17.40 -0.88 -18.20
C MET A 441 18.31 -1.04 -19.42
N THR A 442 19.58 -0.67 -19.27
CA THR A 442 20.61 -0.85 -20.29
C THR A 442 21.09 -2.31 -20.34
N GLU A 443 21.66 -2.74 -21.48
CA GLU A 443 22.12 -4.13 -21.62
C GLU A 443 23.21 -4.52 -20.61
N ASN A 444 24.08 -3.56 -20.23
CA ASN A 444 25.13 -3.80 -19.24
C ASN A 444 24.55 -4.04 -17.83
N GLU A 445 23.53 -3.29 -17.43
CA GLU A 445 22.84 -3.50 -16.15
C GLU A 445 22.13 -4.86 -16.12
N ILE A 446 21.49 -5.25 -17.22
CA ILE A 446 20.79 -6.54 -17.31
C ILE A 446 21.78 -7.71 -17.24
N ARG A 447 22.93 -7.63 -17.95
CA ARG A 447 24.00 -8.64 -17.87
C ARG A 447 24.52 -8.78 -16.44
N LYS A 448 24.83 -7.65 -15.79
CA LYS A 448 25.33 -7.63 -14.41
C LYS A 448 24.34 -8.30 -13.45
N GLN A 449 23.06 -7.95 -13.52
CA GLN A 449 22.04 -8.50 -12.63
C GLN A 449 21.81 -10.00 -12.85
N LEU A 450 21.86 -10.49 -14.10
CA LEU A 450 21.77 -11.92 -14.40
C LEU A 450 22.97 -12.70 -13.81
N THR A 451 24.18 -12.16 -13.92
CA THR A 451 25.37 -12.78 -13.31
C THR A 451 25.33 -12.73 -11.79
N ASP A 452 24.95 -11.60 -11.19
CA ASP A 452 24.85 -11.42 -9.73
C ASP A 452 23.79 -12.36 -9.09
N THR A 453 22.77 -12.74 -9.85
CA THR A 453 21.73 -13.71 -9.42
C THR A 453 22.11 -15.17 -9.66
N GLY A 454 23.33 -15.42 -10.15
CA GLY A 454 23.89 -16.77 -10.29
C GLY A 454 23.55 -17.49 -11.59
N TRP A 455 23.12 -16.78 -12.64
CA TRP A 455 22.95 -17.40 -13.95
C TRP A 455 24.32 -17.74 -14.58
N PRO A 456 24.46 -18.90 -15.26
CA PRO A 456 25.73 -19.26 -15.91
C PRO A 456 26.13 -18.23 -16.97
N GLU A 457 27.38 -17.77 -16.92
CA GLU A 457 27.90 -16.71 -17.80
C GLU A 457 27.80 -17.10 -19.30
N GLU A 458 27.98 -18.39 -19.62
CA GLU A 458 27.81 -18.90 -20.98
C GLU A 458 26.37 -18.75 -21.51
N LEU A 459 25.37 -18.95 -20.64
CA LEU A 459 23.96 -18.78 -20.99
C LEU A 459 23.64 -17.30 -21.21
N VAL A 460 24.14 -16.43 -20.31
CA VAL A 460 23.98 -14.97 -20.43
C VAL A 460 24.62 -14.51 -21.74
N ARG A 461 25.86 -14.93 -22.04
CA ARG A 461 26.54 -14.59 -23.29
C ARG A 461 25.73 -15.03 -24.53
N LYS A 462 25.27 -16.28 -24.56
CA LYS A 462 24.50 -16.87 -25.68
C LYS A 462 23.17 -16.16 -25.97
N VAL A 463 22.55 -15.53 -24.97
CA VAL A 463 21.26 -14.86 -25.16
C VAL A 463 21.40 -13.43 -25.69
N PHE A 464 22.55 -12.80 -25.47
CA PHE A 464 22.84 -11.44 -25.97
C PHE A 464 23.63 -11.41 -27.28
N GLU A 465 24.19 -12.54 -27.73
CA GLU A 465 24.65 -12.75 -29.11
C GLU A 465 23.43 -13.00 -30.03
#